data_AF-A0A239GTH1-F1
#
_entry.id   AF-A0A239GTH1-F1
#
_cell.length_a   1.000
_cell.length_b   1.000
_cell.length_c   1.000
_cell.angle_alpha   90.00
_cell.angle_beta   90.00
_cell.angle_gamma   90.00
#
_symmetry.space_group_name_H-M   'P 1'
#
loop_
_entity.id
_entity.type
_entity.pdbx_description
1 polymer ?
#
loop_
_entity_poly.entity_id
_entity_poly.type
_entity_poly.pdbx_seq_one_letter_code
_entity_poly.pdbx_strand_id
1 'polypeptide(L)'
;MAQSPLKKHRKSAFNRQNGKCCYCGFQMWQNSAEEFATQHKISVKQAMHFQCTAEHLRARQDGGKDSSLNIAAACKRCNRLRHSRKTAPSPSDYQRFVQKRLNTGGWIAIPPTANLPRSRAPVIE
;
A
#
# COMPACT_ATOMS: atom_id res chain seq x y z
N MET A 1 1.99 -26.37 1.35
CA MET A 1 0.93 -25.72 0.55
C MET A 1 1.55 -24.68 -0.37
N ALA A 2 1.45 -24.87 -1.70
CA ALA A 2 2.02 -23.93 -2.67
C ALA A 2 1.30 -22.57 -2.57
N GLN A 3 2.07 -21.50 -2.32
CA GLN A 3 1.51 -20.15 -2.29
C GLN A 3 1.08 -19.77 -3.72
N SER A 4 -0.11 -19.19 -3.88
CA SER A 4 -0.52 -18.66 -5.19
C SER A 4 0.52 -17.64 -5.68
N PRO A 5 0.79 -17.55 -7.00
CA PRO A 5 1.80 -16.64 -7.55
C PRO A 5 1.67 -15.21 -7.02
N LEU A 6 0.43 -14.74 -6.87
CA LEU A 6 0.07 -13.44 -6.32
C LEU A 6 0.53 -13.25 -4.85
N LYS A 7 0.43 -14.28 -4.00
CA LYS A 7 0.95 -14.24 -2.61
C LYS A 7 2.48 -14.15 -2.60
N LYS A 8 3.16 -14.88 -3.48
CA LYS A 8 4.62 -14.84 -3.63
C LYS A 8 5.10 -13.45 -4.09
N HIS A 9 4.47 -12.88 -5.11
CA HIS A 9 4.81 -11.55 -5.62
C HIS A 9 4.51 -10.46 -4.60
N ARG A 10 3.40 -10.54 -3.86
CA ARG A 10 3.10 -9.62 -2.76
C ARG A 10 4.19 -9.63 -1.69
N LYS A 11 4.63 -10.81 -1.26
CA LYS A 11 5.69 -10.94 -0.24
C LYS A 11 7.02 -10.37 -0.73
N SER A 12 7.38 -10.67 -1.98
CA SER A 12 8.59 -10.12 -2.62
C SER A 12 8.54 -8.59 -2.71
N ALA A 13 7.42 -8.03 -3.18
CA ALA A 13 7.25 -6.58 -3.28
C ALA A 13 7.25 -5.90 -1.90
N PHE A 14 6.60 -6.51 -0.90
CA PHE A 14 6.64 -6.02 0.48
C PHE A 14 8.07 -5.93 1.00
N ASN A 15 8.87 -6.99 0.79
CA ASN A 15 10.27 -7.02 1.22
C ASN A 15 11.11 -5.96 0.50
N ARG A 16 11.00 -5.85 -0.83
CA ARG A 16 11.71 -4.83 -1.63
C ARG A 16 11.35 -3.40 -1.23
N GLN A 17 10.15 -3.19 -0.71
CA GLN A 17 9.66 -1.89 -0.24
C GLN A 17 9.84 -1.68 1.26
N ASN A 18 10.59 -2.54 1.95
CA ASN A 18 10.81 -2.51 3.40
C ASN A 18 9.48 -2.44 4.19
N GLY A 19 8.47 -3.16 3.73
CA GLY A 19 7.14 -3.22 4.31
C GLY A 19 6.29 -1.95 4.11
N LYS A 20 6.70 -1.03 3.23
CA LYS A 20 6.02 0.25 3.03
C LYS A 20 5.09 0.22 1.84
N CYS A 21 3.98 0.93 1.95
CA CYS A 21 3.07 1.15 0.84
C CYS A 21 3.75 1.98 -0.25
N CYS A 22 3.68 1.52 -1.50
CA CYS A 22 4.22 2.24 -2.65
C CYS A 22 3.60 3.64 -2.79
N TYR A 23 2.34 3.85 -2.40
CA TYR A 23 1.67 5.15 -2.55
C TYR A 23 1.85 6.10 -1.37
N CYS A 24 1.52 5.66 -0.15
CA CYS A 24 1.50 6.55 1.02
C CYS A 24 2.81 6.55 1.82
N GLY A 25 3.67 5.54 1.66
CA GLY A 25 4.95 5.44 2.39
C GLY A 25 4.85 5.03 3.86
N PHE A 26 3.64 4.71 4.35
CA PHE A 26 3.44 4.10 5.68
C PHE A 26 3.79 2.61 5.67
N GLN A 27 4.18 2.09 6.84
CA GLN A 27 4.32 0.66 7.08
C GLN A 27 2.98 -0.07 6.91
N MET A 28 3.06 -1.33 6.54
CA MET A 28 1.95 -2.23 6.33
C MET A 28 2.15 -3.52 7.12
N TRP A 29 1.07 -4.26 7.33
CA TRP A 29 1.11 -5.59 7.96
C TRP A 29 0.65 -6.68 6.99
N GLN A 30 1.07 -7.93 7.25
CA GLN A 30 0.69 -9.10 6.46
C GLN A 30 -0.12 -10.14 7.26
N ASN A 31 0.05 -10.19 8.58
CA ASN A 31 -0.46 -11.28 9.42
C ASN A 31 -1.65 -10.85 10.30
N SER A 32 -1.44 -9.91 11.22
CA SER A 32 -2.48 -9.46 12.17
C SER A 32 -2.65 -7.94 12.15
N ALA A 33 -3.91 -7.51 12.16
CA ALA A 33 -4.28 -6.10 12.31
C ALA A 33 -4.14 -5.65 13.78
N GLU A 34 -4.39 -6.56 14.71
CA GLU A 34 -4.35 -6.36 16.17
C GLU A 34 -2.92 -6.11 16.64
N GLU A 35 -1.97 -6.94 16.22
CA GLU A 35 -0.54 -6.74 16.53
C GLU A 35 -0.05 -5.39 15.98
N PHE A 36 -0.41 -5.07 14.74
CA PHE A 36 -0.05 -3.80 14.11
C PHE A 36 -0.68 -2.60 14.84
N ALA A 37 -1.95 -2.72 15.24
CA ALA A 37 -2.68 -1.71 16.00
C ALA A 37 -1.97 -1.41 17.32
N THR A 38 -1.63 -2.46 18.08
CA THR A 38 -0.91 -2.36 19.36
C THR A 38 0.47 -1.74 19.18
N GLN A 39 1.27 -2.24 18.24
CA GLN A 39 2.63 -1.75 17.98
C GLN A 39 2.65 -0.25 17.62
N HIS A 40 1.67 0.19 16.82
CA HIS A 40 1.61 1.55 16.29
C HIS A 40 0.68 2.49 17.06
N LYS A 41 0.09 2.05 18.18
CA LYS A 41 -0.84 2.85 19.00
C LYS A 41 -2.01 3.43 18.19
N ILE A 42 -2.62 2.61 17.33
CA ILE A 42 -3.81 2.95 16.54
C ILE A 42 -4.94 1.96 16.82
N SER A 43 -6.17 2.30 16.46
CA SER A 43 -7.28 1.33 16.53
C SER A 43 -7.15 0.22 15.49
N VAL A 44 -7.72 -0.96 15.77
CA VAL A 44 -7.81 -2.06 14.78
C VAL A 44 -8.50 -1.59 13.49
N LYS A 45 -9.54 -0.75 13.60
CA LYS A 45 -10.24 -0.16 12.45
C LYS A 45 -9.30 0.67 11.57
N GLN A 46 -8.39 1.44 12.17
CA GLN A 46 -7.35 2.17 11.43
C GLN A 46 -6.30 1.22 10.86
N ALA A 47 -5.87 0.22 11.63
CA ALA A 47 -4.91 -0.79 11.19
C ALA A 47 -5.39 -1.51 9.92
N MET A 48 -6.69 -1.79 9.78
CA MET A 48 -7.27 -2.41 8.57
C MET A 48 -6.97 -1.65 7.26
N HIS A 49 -6.68 -0.35 7.31
CA HIS A 49 -6.25 0.41 6.14
C HIS A 49 -4.84 0.05 5.65
N PHE A 50 -3.99 -0.43 6.56
CA PHE A 50 -2.58 -0.72 6.35
C PHE A 50 -2.29 -2.18 6.02
N GLN A 51 -3.31 -2.99 5.74
CA GLN A 51 -3.11 -4.35 5.24
C GLN A 51 -2.33 -4.32 3.92
N CYS A 52 -1.28 -5.12 3.82
CA CYS A 52 -0.51 -5.29 2.59
C CYS A 52 -1.35 -6.01 1.52
N THR A 53 -1.43 -5.40 0.35
CA THR A 53 -2.09 -5.93 -0.85
C THR A 53 -1.12 -5.87 -2.03
N ALA A 54 -1.33 -6.73 -3.02
CA ALA A 54 -0.61 -6.64 -4.29
C ALA A 54 -1.25 -5.57 -5.18
N GLU A 55 -0.44 -4.68 -5.70
CA GLU A 55 -0.84 -3.65 -6.65
C GLU A 55 -0.20 -3.92 -8.01
N HIS A 56 -1.00 -3.84 -9.07
CA HIS A 56 -0.52 -3.96 -10.44
C HIS A 56 -0.19 -2.57 -10.97
N LEU A 57 1.06 -2.35 -11.36
CA LEU A 57 1.55 -1.05 -11.84
C LEU A 57 1.08 -0.78 -13.27
N ARG A 58 1.15 -1.79 -14.14
CA ARG A 58 0.47 -1.85 -15.44
C ARG A 58 -0.72 -2.78 -15.33
N ALA A 59 -1.90 -2.29 -15.73
CA ALA A 59 -3.11 -3.08 -15.69
C ALA A 59 -2.94 -4.32 -16.57
N ARG A 60 -3.51 -5.45 -16.12
CA ARG A 60 -3.44 -6.72 -16.86
C ARG A 60 -4.02 -6.60 -18.28
N GLN A 61 -5.04 -5.75 -18.44
CA GLN A 61 -5.68 -5.43 -19.72
C GLN A 61 -4.76 -4.73 -20.72
N ASP A 62 -3.71 -4.03 -20.24
CA ASP A 62 -2.74 -3.30 -21.05
C ASP A 62 -1.44 -4.11 -21.26
N GLY A 63 -1.50 -5.44 -21.15
CA GLY A 63 -0.35 -6.35 -21.32
C GLY A 63 0.54 -6.50 -20.09
N GLY A 64 0.11 -6.01 -18.92
CA GLY A 64 0.83 -6.18 -17.66
C GLY A 64 0.90 -7.65 -17.23
N LYS A 65 2.06 -8.30 -17.42
CA LYS A 65 2.32 -9.65 -16.92
C LYS A 65 2.41 -9.64 -15.38
N ASP A 66 2.17 -10.78 -14.74
CA ASP A 66 2.43 -11.05 -13.31
C ASP A 66 3.94 -11.15 -13.03
N SER A 67 4.72 -10.21 -13.55
CA SER A 67 6.14 -10.07 -13.26
C SER A 67 6.31 -9.46 -11.88
N SER A 68 7.34 -9.90 -11.15
CA SER A 68 7.77 -9.25 -9.91
C SER A 68 8.12 -7.77 -10.09
N LEU A 69 8.38 -7.33 -11.33
CA LEU A 69 8.60 -5.92 -11.68
C LEU A 69 7.29 -5.13 -11.82
N ASN A 70 6.18 -5.81 -12.15
CA ASN A 70 4.87 -5.17 -12.36
C ASN A 70 3.98 -5.21 -11.10
N ILE A 71 4.40 -5.92 -10.06
CA ILE A 71 3.70 -6.00 -8.77
C ILE A 71 4.43 -5.16 -7.71
N ALA A 72 3.73 -4.18 -7.16
CA ALA A 72 4.12 -3.42 -5.98
C ALA A 72 3.29 -3.85 -4.76
N ALA A 73 3.77 -3.54 -3.55
CA ALA A 73 2.98 -3.67 -2.34
C ALA A 73 2.28 -2.34 -2.01
N ALA A 74 0.95 -2.35 -1.91
CA ALA A 74 0.17 -1.18 -1.54
C ALA A 74 -0.70 -1.49 -0.34
N CYS A 75 -0.99 -0.47 0.48
CA CYS A 75 -1.93 -0.66 1.57
C CYS A 75 -3.35 -0.77 1.01
N LYS A 76 -4.20 -1.55 1.68
CA LYS A 76 -5.58 -1.81 1.26
C LYS A 76 -6.34 -0.53 0.93
N ARG A 77 -6.16 0.54 1.71
CA ARG A 77 -6.82 1.83 1.45
C ARG A 77 -6.38 2.46 0.14
N CYS A 78 -5.09 2.61 -0.10
CA CYS A 78 -4.58 3.25 -1.32
C CYS A 78 -4.94 2.41 -2.55
N ASN A 79 -4.73 1.09 -2.47
CA ASN A 79 -5.06 0.19 -3.56
C ASN A 79 -6.55 0.26 -3.92
N ARG A 80 -7.44 0.10 -2.93
CA ARG A 80 -8.89 0.19 -3.14
C ARG A 80 -9.33 1.54 -3.71
N LEU A 81 -8.80 2.65 -3.19
CA LEU A 81 -9.19 3.99 -3.64
C LEU A 81 -8.65 4.35 -5.03
N ARG A 82 -7.60 3.68 -5.52
CA ARG A 82 -7.12 3.85 -6.90
C ARG A 82 -8.09 3.18 -7.87
N HIS A 83 -8.45 1.93 -7.60
CA HIS A 83 -9.30 1.11 -8.47
C HIS A 83 -10.80 1.38 -8.32
N SER A 84 -11.23 2.11 -7.29
CA SER A 84 -12.61 2.60 -7.19
C SER A 84 -12.91 3.78 -8.13
N ARG A 85 -11.90 4.30 -8.84
CA ARG A 85 -12.08 5.38 -9.81
C ARG A 85 -12.52 4.81 -11.15
N LYS A 86 -13.37 5.55 -11.88
CA LYS A 86 -13.83 5.18 -13.23
C LYS A 86 -12.66 4.82 -14.15
N THR A 87 -11.60 5.62 -14.09
CA THR A 87 -10.33 5.36 -14.77
C THR A 87 -9.24 5.38 -13.73
N ALA A 88 -8.53 4.27 -13.56
CA ALA A 88 -7.42 4.19 -12.63
C ALA A 88 -6.28 5.10 -13.15
N PRO A 89 -5.88 6.14 -12.38
CA PRO A 89 -4.75 6.99 -12.78
C PRO A 89 -3.46 6.17 -12.84
N SER A 90 -2.45 6.65 -13.57
CA SER A 90 -1.13 6.02 -13.55
C SER A 90 -0.62 5.87 -12.10
N PRO A 91 0.19 4.85 -11.78
CA PRO A 91 0.72 4.67 -10.43
C PRO A 91 1.48 5.90 -9.92
N SER A 92 2.26 6.56 -10.80
CA SER A 92 3.04 7.75 -10.45
C SER A 92 2.17 8.99 -10.19
N ASP A 93 1.14 9.23 -11.00
CA ASP A 93 0.14 10.29 -10.75
C ASP A 93 -0.60 10.05 -9.46
N TYR A 94 -1.01 8.79 -9.22
CA TYR A 94 -1.72 8.43 -8.01
C TYR A 94 -0.85 8.61 -6.78
N GLN A 95 0.43 8.21 -6.84
CA GLN A 95 1.39 8.43 -5.78
C GLN A 95 1.53 9.92 -5.46
N ARG A 96 1.73 10.78 -6.46
CA ARG A 96 1.80 12.24 -6.28
C ARG A 96 0.55 12.80 -5.60
N PHE A 97 -0.63 12.37 -6.05
CA PHE A 97 -1.90 12.76 -5.46
C PHE A 97 -2.03 12.35 -3.99
N VAL A 98 -1.69 11.09 -3.66
CA VAL A 98 -1.73 10.56 -2.29
C VAL A 98 -0.77 11.32 -1.39
N GLN A 99 0.46 11.57 -1.85
CA GLN A 99 1.46 12.35 -1.10
C GLN A 99 0.99 13.77 -0.83
N LYS A 100 0.39 14.45 -1.83
CA LYS A 100 -0.20 15.79 -1.65
C LYS A 100 -1.30 15.79 -0.58
N ARG A 101 -2.22 14.82 -0.62
CA ARG A 101 -3.30 14.69 0.37
C ARG A 101 -2.77 14.40 1.78
N LEU A 102 -1.69 13.63 1.90
CA LEU A 102 -1.06 13.34 3.20
C LEU A 102 -0.43 14.59 3.82
N ASN A 103 0.24 15.41 3.00
CA ASN A 103 0.84 16.65 3.47
C ASN A 103 -0.20 17.67 3.99
N THR A 104 -1.46 17.56 3.56
CA THR A 104 -2.57 18.38 4.06
C THR A 104 -3.46 17.65 5.07
N GLY A 105 -3.04 16.50 5.61
CA GLY A 105 -3.82 15.71 6.59
C GLY A 105 -5.08 15.02 6.03
N GLY A 106 -5.33 15.08 4.72
CA GLY A 106 -6.59 14.71 4.09
C GLY A 106 -6.66 13.27 3.55
N TRP A 107 -5.78 12.36 3.97
CA TRP A 107 -5.73 10.99 3.42
C TRP A 107 -6.17 9.90 4.41
N ILE A 108 -5.57 9.87 5.59
CA ILE A 108 -5.87 8.91 6.68
C ILE A 108 -5.86 9.72 7.97
N ALA A 109 -6.91 9.54 8.79
CA ALA A 109 -6.94 10.06 10.15
C ALA A 109 -6.14 9.11 11.06
N ILE A 110 -4.93 9.54 11.44
CA ILE A 110 -4.06 8.86 12.39
C ILE A 110 -4.03 9.73 13.66
N PRO A 111 -4.19 9.16 14.87
CA PRO A 111 -4.14 9.95 16.08
C PRO A 111 -2.72 10.51 16.30
N PRO A 112 -2.57 11.70 16.92
CA PRO A 112 -1.25 12.28 17.21
C PRO A 112 -0.36 11.38 18.07
N THR A 113 -0.95 10.48 18.87
CA THR A 113 -0.26 9.52 19.73
C THR A 113 0.24 8.27 19.01
N ALA A 114 -0.08 8.12 17.72
CA ALA A 114 0.34 6.96 16.94
C ALA A 114 1.86 6.94 16.74
N ASN A 115 2.45 5.76 16.91
CA ASN A 115 3.85 5.50 16.53
C ASN A 115 3.91 4.92 15.11
N LEU A 116 3.30 5.60 14.12
CA LEU A 116 3.28 5.14 12.73
C LEU A 116 3.98 6.16 11.83
N PRO A 117 5.33 6.11 11.73
CA PRO A 117 6.07 7.07 10.93
C PRO A 117 5.77 6.90 9.45
N ARG A 118 5.61 8.04 8.76
CA ARG A 118 5.57 8.08 7.30
C ARG A 118 6.98 8.33 6.78
N SER A 119 7.41 7.52 5.83
CA SER A 119 8.67 7.76 5.10
C SER A 119 8.40 8.10 3.64
N ARG A 120 9.45 8.51 2.91
CA ARG A 120 9.36 8.76 1.47
C ARG A 120 8.81 7.52 0.77
N ALA A 121 7.78 7.71 -0.04
CA ALA A 121 7.20 6.64 -0.83
C ALA A 121 8.27 6.09 -1.81
N PRO A 122 8.36 4.76 -2.00
CA PRO A 122 9.26 4.15 -2.97
C PRO A 122 9.06 4.74 -4.37
N VAL A 123 10.12 4.92 -5.16
CA VAL A 123 9.95 5.29 -6.57
C VAL A 123 9.26 4.13 -7.28
N ILE A 124 8.20 4.44 -8.03
CA ILE A 124 7.43 3.45 -8.79
C ILE A 124 7.56 3.84 -10.27
N GLU A 125 8.17 2.97 -11.07
CA GLU A 125 8.32 3.11 -12.54
C GLU A 125 7.26 2.30 -13.29
#